data_AF-F3NKN3-F1
#
_entry.id   AF-F3NKN3-F1
#
_cell.length_a   1.000
_cell.length_b   1.000
_cell.length_c   1.000
_cell.angle_alpha   90.00
_cell.angle_beta   90.00
_cell.angle_gamma   90.00
#
_symmetry.space_group_name_H-M   'P 1'
#
loop_
_entity.id
_entity.type
_entity.pdbx_description
1 polymer ?
#
loop_
_entity_poly.entity_id
_entity_poly.type
_entity_poly.pdbx_seq_one_letter_code
_entity_poly.pdbx_strand_id
1 'polypeptide(L)'
;MDSLRSLRLLPWSSPEGKPCFLDAEGEGTGYVSRLADETEALQLAEGLDVLGEARRVLEDPVSPHVAVRYAAVRLTECLADALRVAESRGRREAGR
;
A
#
# COMPACT_ATOMS: atom_id res chain seq x y z
N MET A 1 -27.88 -8.91 0.28
CA MET A 1 -26.77 -8.67 -0.69
C MET A 1 -26.03 -7.37 -0.38
N ASP A 2 -25.81 -7.02 0.90
CA ASP A 2 -25.15 -5.75 1.30
C ASP A 2 -23.85 -5.96 2.10
N SER A 3 -23.49 -7.21 2.39
CA SER A 3 -22.37 -7.58 3.28
C SER A 3 -20.97 -7.28 2.72
N LEU A 4 -20.81 -7.02 1.41
CA LEU A 4 -19.51 -6.62 0.86
C LEU A 4 -19.20 -5.13 1.08
N ARG A 5 -20.20 -4.30 1.41
CA ARG A 5 -20.00 -2.86 1.68
C ARG A 5 -19.44 -2.59 3.08
N SER A 6 -19.53 -3.56 4.00
CA SER A 6 -18.93 -3.49 5.34
C SER A 6 -17.51 -4.06 5.40
N LEU A 7 -16.96 -4.64 4.33
CA LEU A 7 -15.63 -5.24 4.39
C LEU A 7 -14.50 -4.24 4.07
N ARG A 8 -13.58 -4.05 5.02
CA ARG A 8 -12.33 -3.31 4.82
C ARG A 8 -11.31 -4.19 4.11
N LEU A 9 -10.78 -3.72 2.97
CA LEU A 9 -9.59 -4.31 2.36
C LEU A 9 -8.36 -4.02 3.21
N LEU A 10 -7.56 -5.04 3.53
CA LEU A 10 -6.34 -4.90 4.32
C LEU A 10 -5.12 -4.57 3.44
N PRO A 11 -4.15 -3.80 3.96
CA PRO A 11 -2.97 -3.37 3.20
C PRO A 11 -1.95 -4.49 2.95
N TRP A 12 -2.16 -5.66 3.53
CA TRP A 12 -1.42 -6.88 3.25
C TRP A 12 -2.27 -7.92 2.50
N SER A 13 -1.60 -8.88 1.89
CA SER A 13 -2.19 -10.04 1.23
C SER A 13 -1.97 -11.31 2.06
N SER A 14 -2.70 -12.37 1.73
CA SER A 14 -2.41 -13.71 2.27
C SER A 14 -1.04 -14.19 1.78
N PRO A 15 -0.46 -15.24 2.39
CA PRO A 15 0.78 -15.85 1.90
C PRO A 15 0.71 -16.28 0.41
N GLU A 16 -0.49 -16.61 -0.07
CA GLU A 16 -0.76 -16.99 -1.46
C GLU A 16 -1.02 -15.77 -2.37
N GLY A 17 -0.85 -14.55 -1.86
CA GLY A 17 -1.06 -13.30 -2.60
C GLY A 17 -2.52 -12.88 -2.77
N LYS A 18 -3.46 -13.50 -2.04
CA LYS A 18 -4.89 -13.15 -2.15
C LYS A 18 -5.23 -11.90 -1.33
N PRO A 19 -6.16 -11.04 -1.78
CA PRO A 19 -6.65 -9.92 -0.99
C PRO A 19 -7.28 -10.40 0.34
N CYS A 20 -6.95 -9.71 1.43
CA CYS A 20 -7.52 -9.98 2.75
C CYS A 20 -8.54 -8.91 3.12
N PHE A 21 -9.64 -9.33 3.75
CA PHE A 21 -10.72 -8.45 4.16
C PHE A 21 -10.98 -8.59 5.66
N LEU A 22 -11.28 -7.47 6.30
CA LEU A 22 -11.74 -7.38 7.68
C LEU A 22 -13.20 -6.95 7.67
N ASP A 23 -14.05 -7.66 8.40
CA ASP A 23 -15.42 -7.21 8.63
C ASP A 23 -15.42 -5.96 9.52
N ALA A 24 -15.99 -4.87 9.01
CA ALA A 24 -16.01 -3.57 9.68
C ALA A 24 -17.37 -3.29 10.36
N GLU A 25 -18.19 -4.31 10.65
CA GLU A 25 -19.32 -4.14 11.57
C GLU A 25 -18.82 -3.71 12.97
N GLY A 26 -18.88 -2.41 13.23
CA GLY A 26 -18.50 -1.75 14.49
C GLY A 26 -17.32 -0.78 14.31
N GLU A 27 -17.60 0.53 14.40
CA GLU A 27 -16.73 1.74 14.55
C GLU A 27 -15.34 1.82 13.88
N GLY A 28 -14.81 0.79 13.23
CA GLY A 28 -13.46 0.76 12.67
C GLY A 28 -12.33 0.84 13.71
N THR A 29 -12.60 0.57 14.99
CA THR A 29 -11.66 0.81 16.12
C THR A 29 -10.93 -0.43 16.64
N GLY A 30 -11.19 -1.62 16.07
CA GLY A 30 -10.55 -2.87 16.47
C GLY A 30 -9.02 -2.90 16.24
N TYR A 31 -8.31 -3.78 16.96
CA TYR A 31 -6.84 -3.92 16.86
C TYR A 31 -6.34 -4.09 15.43
N VAL A 32 -7.00 -4.94 14.64
CA VAL A 32 -6.64 -5.20 13.23
C VAL A 32 -6.84 -3.96 12.36
N SER A 33 -7.85 -3.14 12.67
CA SER A 33 -8.09 -1.88 11.94
C SER A 33 -6.97 -0.87 12.21
N ARG A 34 -6.51 -0.75 13.46
CA ARG A 34 -5.35 0.09 13.81
C ARG A 34 -4.07 -0.41 13.17
N LEU A 35 -3.83 -1.73 13.19
CA LEU A 35 -2.69 -2.33 12.50
C LEU A 35 -2.74 -2.06 10.99
N ALA A 36 -3.93 -2.07 10.39
CA ALA A 36 -4.11 -1.71 8.98
C ALA A 36 -3.75 -0.23 8.75
N ASP A 37 -4.22 0.70 9.60
CA ASP A 37 -3.87 2.12 9.47
C ASP A 37 -2.35 2.37 9.64
N GLU A 38 -1.72 1.71 10.62
CA GLU A 38 -0.27 1.76 10.84
C GLU A 38 0.51 1.19 9.65
N THR A 39 0.05 0.07 9.08
CA THR A 39 0.71 -0.55 7.91
C THR A 39 0.56 0.31 6.66
N GLU A 40 -0.63 0.87 6.41
CA GLU A 40 -0.83 1.83 5.31
C GLU A 40 0.13 3.03 5.46
N ALA A 41 0.31 3.55 6.68
CA ALA A 41 1.23 4.66 6.93
C ALA A 41 2.70 4.27 6.68
N LEU A 42 3.11 3.07 7.11
CA LEU A 42 4.47 2.57 6.91
C LEU A 42 4.78 2.36 5.42
N GLN A 43 3.86 1.74 4.66
CA GLN A 43 4.01 1.53 3.22
C GLN A 43 4.16 2.85 2.46
N LEU A 44 3.36 3.87 2.81
CA LEU A 44 3.47 5.19 2.19
C LEU A 44 4.78 5.90 2.57
N ALA A 45 5.26 5.75 3.81
CA ALA A 45 6.55 6.29 4.23
C ALA A 45 7.71 5.63 3.48
N GLU A 46 7.71 4.29 3.37
CA GLU A 46 8.71 3.57 2.58
C GLU A 46 8.69 4.00 1.11
N GLY A 47 7.50 4.20 0.54
CA GLY A 47 7.35 4.73 -0.82
C GLY A 47 7.97 6.12 -1.01
N LEU A 48 7.87 7.00 -0.01
CA LEU A 48 8.53 8.31 -0.04
C LEU A 48 10.05 8.20 0.00
N ASP A 49 10.58 7.32 0.84
CA ASP A 49 12.02 7.08 0.94
C ASP A 49 12.58 6.51 -0.38
N VAL A 50 11.92 5.48 -0.92
CA VAL A 50 12.28 4.86 -2.21
C VAL A 50 12.21 5.88 -3.36
N LEU A 51 11.18 6.75 -3.37
CA LEU A 51 11.08 7.81 -4.37
C LEU A 51 12.25 8.79 -4.29
N GLY A 52 12.68 9.13 -3.07
CA GLY A 52 13.86 9.97 -2.83
C GLY A 52 15.13 9.35 -3.41
N GLU A 53 15.40 8.09 -3.11
CA GLU A 53 16.58 7.39 -3.63
C GLU A 53 16.52 7.19 -5.15
N ALA A 54 15.36 6.85 -5.70
CA ALA A 54 15.19 6.68 -7.13
C ALA A 54 15.45 7.98 -7.90
N ARG A 55 15.02 9.14 -7.36
CA ARG A 55 15.34 10.45 -7.96
C ARG A 55 16.84 10.68 -8.03
N ARG A 56 17.58 10.40 -6.96
CA ARG A 56 19.05 10.55 -6.95
C ARG A 56 19.73 9.67 -8.00
N VAL A 57 19.27 8.42 -8.16
CA VAL A 57 19.79 7.52 -9.20
C VAL A 57 19.48 8.04 -10.60
N LEU A 58 18.28 8.57 -10.83
CA LEU A 58 17.85 9.05 -12.15
C LEU A 58 18.43 10.43 -12.52
N GLU A 59 18.81 11.24 -11.54
CA GLU A 59 19.48 12.53 -11.74
C GLU A 59 20.93 12.39 -12.23
N ASP A 60 21.58 11.25 -11.93
CA ASP A 60 22.93 10.96 -12.41
C ASP A 60 22.89 10.27 -13.79
N PRO A 61 23.29 10.96 -14.88
CA PRO A 61 23.27 10.40 -16.23
C PRO A 61 24.25 9.25 -16.44
N VAL A 62 25.22 9.03 -15.54
CA VAL A 62 26.17 7.91 -15.59
C VAL A 62 25.85 6.81 -14.58
N SER A 63 24.68 6.85 -13.95
CA SER A 63 24.26 5.82 -13.01
C SER A 63 24.31 4.42 -13.65
N PRO A 64 24.88 3.41 -12.95
CA PRO A 64 24.96 2.06 -13.48
C PRO A 64 23.59 1.48 -13.81
N HIS A 65 23.47 0.75 -14.91
CA HIS A 65 22.20 0.12 -15.33
C HIS A 65 21.56 -0.74 -14.23
N VAL A 66 22.37 -1.39 -13.40
CA VAL A 66 21.89 -2.19 -12.26
C VAL A 66 21.21 -1.33 -11.19
N ALA A 67 21.71 -0.12 -10.93
CA ALA A 67 21.13 0.81 -9.98
C ALA A 67 19.78 1.33 -10.49
N VAL A 68 19.71 1.70 -11.78
CA VAL A 68 18.45 2.12 -12.43
C VAL A 68 17.41 1.01 -12.41
N ARG A 69 17.82 -0.23 -12.74
CA ARG A 69 16.92 -1.40 -12.69
C ARG A 69 16.43 -1.66 -11.27
N TYR A 70 17.30 -1.59 -10.28
CA TYR A 70 16.93 -1.76 -8.87
C TYR A 70 15.92 -0.68 -8.42
N ALA A 71 16.19 0.59 -8.73
CA ALA A 71 15.28 1.70 -8.43
C ALA A 71 13.90 1.47 -9.07
N ALA A 72 13.85 1.03 -10.33
CA ALA A 72 12.59 0.73 -11.02
C ALA A 72 11.80 -0.42 -10.37
N VAL A 73 12.49 -1.48 -9.90
CA VAL A 73 11.86 -2.58 -9.16
C VAL A 73 11.24 -2.07 -7.86
N ARG A 74 12.02 -1.34 -7.05
CA ARG A 74 11.53 -0.79 -5.77
C ARG A 74 10.37 0.19 -5.96
N LEU A 75 10.45 1.06 -6.98
CA LEU A 75 9.35 1.95 -7.33
C LEU A 75 8.07 1.18 -7.73
N THR A 76 8.20 0.05 -8.43
CA THR A 76 7.05 -0.77 -8.82
C THR A 76 6.39 -1.42 -7.61
N GLU A 77 7.18 -1.90 -6.65
CA GLU A 77 6.68 -2.43 -5.37
C GLU A 77 5.91 -1.35 -4.58
N CYS A 78 6.53 -0.20 -4.35
CA CYS A 78 5.90 0.90 -3.61
C CYS A 78 4.66 1.46 -4.31
N LEU A 79 4.63 1.46 -5.65
CA LEU A 79 3.44 1.86 -6.41
C LEU A 79 2.29 0.88 -6.21
N ALA A 80 2.57 -0.43 -6.20
CA ALA A 80 1.56 -1.45 -5.94
C ALA A 80 0.96 -1.29 -4.53
N ASP A 81 1.80 -1.02 -3.53
CA ASP A 81 1.37 -0.74 -2.17
C ASP A 81 0.51 0.53 -2.10
N ALA A 82 0.96 1.63 -2.70
CA ALA A 82 0.21 2.89 -2.72
C ALA A 82 -1.17 2.76 -3.37
N LEU A 83 -1.26 2.01 -4.48
CA LEU A 83 -2.54 1.72 -5.15
C LEU A 83 -3.47 0.89 -4.25
N ARG A 84 -2.92 -0.09 -3.51
CA ARG A 84 -3.70 -0.88 -2.55
C ARG A 84 -4.22 -0.05 -1.39
N VAL A 85 -3.40 0.86 -0.84
CA VAL A 85 -3.81 1.80 0.20
C VAL A 85 -4.93 2.70 -0.30
N ALA A 86 -4.79 3.24 -1.52
CA ALA A 86 -5.81 4.07 -2.15
C ALA A 86 -7.14 3.32 -2.34
N GLU A 87 -7.09 2.07 -2.81
CA GLU A 87 -8.29 1.23 -2.95
C GLU A 87 -8.95 0.96 -1.59
N SER A 88 -8.18 0.61 -0.57
CA SER A 88 -8.70 0.36 0.78
C SER A 88 -9.43 1.59 1.33
N ARG A 89 -8.82 2.77 1.22
CA ARG A 89 -9.41 4.05 1.67
C ARG A 89 -10.65 4.41 0.87
N GLY A 90 -10.61 4.29 -0.47
CA GLY A 90 -11.74 4.59 -1.34
C GLY A 90 -12.97 3.71 -1.06
N ARG A 91 -12.75 2.42 -0.75
CA ARG A 91 -13.83 1.50 -0.33
C ARG A 91 -14.46 1.93 1.01
N ARG A 92 -13.66 2.41 1.96
CA ARG A 92 -14.16 2.92 3.26
C ARG A 92 -14.96 4.22 3.10
N GLU A 93 -14.61 5.06 2.13
CA GLU A 93 -15.35 6.29 1.83
C GLU A 93 -16.66 6.00 1.10
N ALA A 94 -16.67 5.11 0.12
CA ALA A 94 -17.87 4.73 -0.63
C ALA A 94 -18.90 3.93 0.20
N GLY A 95 -18.49 3.38 1.35
CA GLY A 95 -19.36 2.68 2.29
C GLY A 95 -20.01 3.57 3.36
N ARG A 96 -19.71 4.88 3.39
CA ARG A 96 -20.38 5.88 4.24
C ARG A 96 -21.47 6.61 3.47
#